data_AF-A0A2A6E0P2-F1
#
_entry.id   AF-A0A2A6E0P2-F1
#
_cell.length_a   1.000
_cell.length_b   1.000
_cell.length_c   1.000
_cell.angle_alpha   90.00
_cell.angle_beta   90.00
_cell.angle_gamma   90.00
#
_symmetry.space_group_name_H-M   'P 1'
#
loop_
_entity.id
_entity.type
_entity.pdbx_description
1 polymer ?
#
loop_
_entity_poly.entity_id
_entity_poly.type
_entity_poly.pdbx_seq_one_letter_code
_entity_poly.pdbx_strand_id
1 'polypeptide(L)'
;MAQGIKREQIENGRAAYAYDAVVGFVNDPKNEKELHNYRSYMLKLSAMIQTNGLAQAMAFYYSKGGTYRKIYEQIQKWMESLFGPWEEETERLEAAPGGRRDDRPSGKNSGRDAKDDDGWIRHLLKCDSREYRMMTVETLALVQWMARIAAGKIKSASDGDGAKGASGS
;
A
#
# COMPACT_ATOMS: atom_id res chain seq x y z
N MET A 1 -2.80 -11.25 -23.28
CA MET A 1 -1.83 -10.59 -24.18
C MET A 1 -1.09 -9.52 -23.38
N ALA A 2 0.18 -9.76 -23.02
CA ALA A 2 0.96 -8.79 -22.26
C ALA A 2 1.62 -7.82 -23.25
N GLN A 3 0.96 -6.69 -23.50
CA GLN A 3 1.54 -5.60 -24.28
C GLN A 3 2.83 -5.13 -23.57
N GLY A 4 3.92 -5.06 -24.34
CA GLY A 4 5.22 -4.63 -23.85
C GLY A 4 5.20 -3.16 -23.49
N ILE A 5 4.90 -2.86 -22.22
CA ILE A 5 5.11 -1.53 -21.66
C ILE A 5 6.63 -1.31 -21.62
N LYS A 6 7.13 -0.30 -22.34
CA LYS A 6 8.56 0.04 -22.40
C LYS A 6 9.07 0.27 -20.98
N ARG A 7 10.11 -0.46 -20.57
CA ARG A 7 10.68 -0.41 -19.20
C ARG A 7 11.03 1.02 -18.76
N GLU A 8 11.51 1.85 -19.69
CA GLU A 8 11.83 3.27 -19.44
C GLU A 8 10.59 4.11 -19.05
N GLN A 9 9.40 3.78 -19.60
CA GLN A 9 8.16 4.45 -19.24
C GLN A 9 7.65 3.99 -17.88
N ILE A 10 7.87 2.73 -17.51
CA ILE A 10 7.55 2.21 -16.17
C ILE A 10 8.47 2.84 -15.13
N GLU A 11 9.78 2.95 -15.40
CA GLU A 11 10.73 3.52 -14.44
C GLU A 11 10.50 5.00 -14.21
N ASN A 12 10.28 5.79 -15.28
CA ASN A 12 9.91 7.19 -15.17
C ASN A 12 8.55 7.37 -14.47
N GLY A 13 7.57 6.52 -14.79
CA GLY A 13 6.26 6.53 -14.14
C GLY A 13 6.33 6.18 -12.64
N ARG A 14 7.15 5.19 -12.28
CA ARG A 14 7.34 4.75 -10.88
C ARG A 14 8.01 5.83 -10.04
N ALA A 15 9.06 6.47 -10.56
CA ALA A 15 9.74 7.55 -9.85
C ALA A 15 8.82 8.76 -9.65
N ALA A 16 8.03 9.12 -10.67
CA ALA A 16 7.03 10.19 -10.58
C ALA A 16 5.95 9.86 -9.54
N TYR A 17 5.35 8.66 -9.62
CA TYR A 17 4.34 8.23 -8.65
C TYR A 17 4.89 8.17 -7.22
N ALA A 18 6.10 7.63 -7.03
CA ALA A 18 6.75 7.57 -5.73
C ALA A 18 7.00 8.98 -5.17
N TYR A 19 7.36 9.94 -6.01
CA TYR A 19 7.52 11.33 -5.61
C TYR A 19 6.20 11.91 -5.10
N ASP A 20 5.13 11.78 -5.89
CA ASP A 20 3.81 12.32 -5.54
C ASP A 20 3.25 11.66 -4.27
N ALA A 21 3.40 10.34 -4.13
CA ALA A 21 2.97 9.61 -2.95
C ALA A 21 3.69 10.07 -1.67
N VAL A 22 5.02 10.23 -1.74
CA VAL A 22 5.82 10.67 -0.58
C VAL A 22 5.56 12.14 -0.26
N VAL A 23 5.48 13.01 -1.26
CA VAL A 23 5.19 14.44 -1.06
C VAL A 23 3.79 14.64 -0.51
N GLY A 24 2.80 13.90 -1.01
CA GLY A 24 1.44 13.90 -0.47
C GLY A 24 1.40 13.45 0.99
N PHE A 25 2.20 12.46 1.36
CA PHE A 25 2.31 12.02 2.76
C PHE A 25 3.01 13.07 3.64
N VAL A 26 4.11 13.65 3.17
CA VAL A 26 4.94 14.61 3.91
C VAL A 26 4.22 15.95 4.13
N ASN A 27 3.49 16.43 3.13
CA ASN A 27 2.80 17.72 3.20
C ASN A 27 1.47 17.67 3.96
N ASP A 28 0.97 16.48 4.30
CA ASP A 28 -0.25 16.33 5.08
C ASP A 28 0.07 16.55 6.59
N PRO A 29 -0.43 17.62 7.22
CA PRO A 29 -0.11 17.97 8.61
C PRO A 29 -0.46 16.88 9.61
N LYS A 30 -1.40 15.98 9.26
CA LYS A 30 -1.79 14.85 10.11
C LYS A 30 -0.65 13.82 10.29
N ASN A 31 0.34 13.82 9.40
CA ASN A 31 1.40 12.83 9.38
C ASN A 31 2.73 13.35 9.97
N GLU A 32 2.80 14.62 10.39
CA GLU A 32 4.04 15.28 10.86
C GLU A 32 4.78 14.45 11.93
N LYS A 33 4.04 13.93 12.91
CA LYS A 33 4.59 13.10 14.00
C LYS A 33 5.12 11.74 13.51
N GLU A 34 4.64 11.24 12.38
CA GLU A 34 4.96 9.91 11.84
C GLU A 34 5.93 9.94 10.66
N LEU A 35 6.36 11.14 10.21
CA LEU A 35 7.29 11.29 9.08
C LEU A 35 8.59 10.50 9.31
N HIS A 36 9.13 10.53 10.52
CA HIS A 36 10.36 9.82 10.87
C HIS A 36 10.22 8.29 10.78
N ASN A 37 9.00 7.76 10.98
CA ASN A 37 8.72 6.32 10.91
C ASN A 37 8.41 5.84 9.50
N TYR A 38 7.92 6.72 8.63
CA TYR A 38 7.47 6.39 7.27
C TYR A 38 8.54 5.67 6.45
N ARG A 39 9.78 6.19 6.44
CA ARG A 39 10.92 5.53 5.78
C ARG A 39 11.24 4.17 6.40
N SER A 40 11.28 4.09 7.72
CA SER A 40 11.56 2.86 8.46
C SER A 40 10.54 1.77 8.13
N TYR A 41 9.27 2.15 7.98
CA TYR A 41 8.20 1.22 7.61
C TYR A 41 8.28 0.76 6.15
N MET A 42 8.74 1.59 5.22
CA MET A 42 9.02 1.10 3.86
C MET A 42 10.15 0.08 3.82
N LEU A 43 11.26 0.35 4.51
CA LEU A 43 12.39 -0.57 4.56
C LEU A 43 11.99 -1.90 5.22
N LYS A 44 11.19 -1.82 6.29
CA LYS A 44 10.59 -3.00 6.94
C LYS A 44 9.69 -3.78 5.98
N LEU A 45 8.88 -3.09 5.17
CA LEU A 45 8.02 -3.75 4.17
C LEU A 45 8.86 -4.52 3.16
N SER A 46 9.91 -3.89 2.62
CA SER A 46 10.83 -4.54 1.67
C SER A 46 11.44 -5.82 2.26
N ALA A 47 11.91 -5.76 3.51
CA ALA A 47 12.46 -6.93 4.19
C ALA A 47 11.40 -8.02 4.40
N MET A 48 10.19 -7.64 4.82
CA MET A 48 9.07 -8.57 5.05
C MET A 48 8.61 -9.27 3.77
N ILE A 49 8.58 -8.57 2.64
CA ILE A 49 8.26 -9.16 1.33
C ILE A 49 9.29 -10.22 0.96
N GLN A 50 10.58 -9.97 1.24
CA GLN A 50 11.65 -10.91 0.91
C GLN A 50 11.62 -12.18 1.76
N THR A 51 11.18 -12.12 3.02
CA THR A 51 11.16 -13.29 3.91
C THR A 51 9.82 -14.04 3.88
N ASN A 52 8.71 -13.31 3.81
CA ASN A 52 7.36 -13.84 4.04
C ASN A 52 6.47 -13.78 2.78
N GLY A 53 6.93 -13.11 1.73
CA GLY A 53 6.15 -12.87 0.52
C GLY A 53 5.24 -11.64 0.61
N LEU A 54 4.76 -11.20 -0.56
CA LEU A 54 3.95 -10.01 -0.74
C LEU A 54 2.59 -10.11 -0.04
N ALA A 55 1.88 -11.23 -0.18
CA ALA A 55 0.52 -11.39 0.37
C ALA A 55 0.48 -11.18 1.89
N GLN A 56 1.37 -11.85 2.64
CA GLN A 56 1.43 -11.72 4.09
C GLN A 56 1.88 -10.32 4.52
N ALA A 57 2.81 -9.71 3.79
CA ALA A 57 3.27 -8.36 4.07
C ALA A 57 2.15 -7.33 3.89
N MET A 58 1.37 -7.43 2.80
CA MET A 58 0.23 -6.53 2.56
C MET A 58 -0.87 -6.73 3.60
N ALA A 59 -1.19 -7.98 3.97
CA ALA A 59 -2.15 -8.25 5.05
C ALA A 59 -1.72 -7.66 6.40
N PHE A 60 -0.43 -7.74 6.73
CA PHE A 60 0.09 -7.12 7.95
C PHE A 60 -0.08 -5.60 7.93
N TYR A 61 0.29 -4.93 6.83
CA TYR A 61 0.19 -3.46 6.72
C TYR A 61 -1.26 -2.99 6.72
N TYR A 62 -2.14 -3.74 6.05
CA TYR A 62 -3.58 -3.51 6.05
C TYR A 62 -4.16 -3.51 7.48
N SER A 63 -3.73 -4.47 8.31
CA SER A 63 -4.22 -4.60 9.70
C SER A 63 -3.68 -3.53 10.67
N LYS A 64 -2.57 -2.86 10.34
CA LYS A 64 -1.81 -2.04 11.32
C LYS A 64 -2.22 -0.57 11.42
N GLY A 65 -3.18 -0.10 10.61
CA GLY A 65 -3.70 1.28 10.68
C GLY A 65 -2.63 2.36 10.47
N GLY A 66 -2.99 3.63 10.67
CA GLY A 66 -2.05 4.76 10.65
C GLY A 66 -1.13 4.79 9.42
N THR A 67 0.17 4.99 9.66
CA THR A 67 1.20 5.02 8.61
C THR A 67 1.31 3.71 7.84
N TYR A 68 1.06 2.56 8.47
CA TYR A 68 1.08 1.26 7.78
C TYR A 68 -0.05 1.17 6.75
N ARG A 69 -1.27 1.58 7.13
CA ARG A 69 -2.43 1.60 6.24
C ARG A 69 -2.21 2.56 5.07
N LYS A 70 -1.62 3.75 5.32
CA LYS A 70 -1.29 4.68 4.23
C LYS A 70 -0.26 4.12 3.24
N ILE A 71 0.79 3.46 3.73
CA ILE A 71 1.76 2.79 2.84
C ILE A 71 1.06 1.70 2.02
N TYR A 72 0.19 0.91 2.66
CA TYR A 72 -0.61 -0.11 1.99
C TYR A 72 -1.47 0.50 0.86
N GLU A 73 -2.22 1.57 1.14
CA GLU A 73 -3.09 2.25 0.17
C GLU A 73 -2.29 2.82 -1.02
N GLN A 74 -1.12 3.40 -0.75
CA GLN A 74 -0.22 3.91 -1.79
C GLN A 74 0.28 2.81 -2.74
N ILE A 75 0.57 1.63 -2.20
CA ILE A 75 1.02 0.48 -3.01
C ILE A 75 -0.17 -0.10 -3.78
N GLN A 76 -1.31 -0.29 -3.11
CA GLN A 76 -2.53 -0.80 -3.73
C GLN A 76 -2.92 0.05 -4.95
N LYS A 77 -2.93 1.38 -4.79
CA LYS A 77 -3.29 2.31 -5.87
C LYS A 77 -2.32 2.27 -7.05
N TRP A 78 -1.03 2.07 -6.80
CA TRP A 78 -0.06 1.85 -7.89
C TRP A 78 -0.33 0.54 -8.62
N MET A 79 -0.59 -0.53 -7.86
CA MET A 79 -0.81 -1.85 -8.42
C MET A 79 -2.11 -1.93 -9.22
N GLU A 80 -3.16 -1.28 -8.74
CA GLU A 80 -4.42 -1.14 -9.48
C GLU A 80 -4.21 -0.43 -10.81
N SER A 81 -3.35 0.59 -10.89
CA SER A 81 -3.05 1.28 -12.16
C SER A 81 -2.32 0.40 -13.19
N LEU A 82 -1.63 -0.66 -12.74
CA LEU A 82 -0.83 -1.53 -13.60
C LEU A 82 -1.52 -2.86 -13.95
N PHE A 83 -2.29 -3.41 -13.01
CA PHE A 83 -2.80 -4.77 -13.06
C PHE A 83 -4.29 -4.87 -12.72
N GLY A 84 -4.88 -3.79 -12.18
CA GLY A 84 -6.30 -3.73 -11.86
C GLY A 84 -7.18 -3.29 -13.05
N PRO A 85 -8.49 -3.07 -12.80
CA PRO A 85 -9.15 -3.22 -11.50
C PRO A 85 -9.28 -4.68 -11.06
N TRP A 86 -9.26 -4.90 -9.74
CA TRP A 86 -9.48 -6.22 -9.15
C TRP A 86 -10.98 -6.36 -8.88
N GLU A 87 -11.68 -7.25 -9.57
CA GLU A 87 -13.13 -7.37 -9.39
C GLU A 87 -13.48 -7.76 -7.95
N GLU A 88 -14.36 -6.97 -7.32
CA GLU A 88 -15.17 -7.46 -6.22
C GLU A 88 -16.10 -8.53 -6.80
N GLU A 89 -15.77 -9.79 -6.61
CA GLU A 89 -16.66 -10.91 -6.93
C GLU A 89 -17.88 -10.86 -6.01
N THR A 90 -18.81 -9.96 -6.32
CA THR A 90 -20.06 -9.70 -5.60
C THR A 90 -21.27 -10.26 -6.35
N GLU A 91 -21.08 -11.01 -7.43
CA GLU A 91 -22.18 -11.43 -8.29
C GLU A 91 -22.14 -12.94 -8.63
N ARG A 92 -22.49 -13.82 -7.66
CA ARG A 92 -23.29 -15.03 -7.95
C ARG A 92 -23.83 -15.79 -6.73
N LEU A 93 -24.48 -15.12 -5.77
CA LEU A 93 -25.38 -15.81 -4.82
C LEU A 93 -26.85 -15.41 -4.94
N GLU A 94 -27.20 -14.44 -5.80
CA GLU A 94 -28.59 -13.99 -6.00
C GLU A 94 -29.31 -14.58 -7.23
N ALA A 95 -28.82 -15.70 -7.79
CA ALA A 95 -29.49 -16.35 -8.94
C ALA A 95 -29.65 -17.88 -8.80
N ALA A 96 -29.81 -18.38 -7.58
CA ALA A 96 -30.31 -19.75 -7.37
C ALA A 96 -31.83 -19.71 -7.11
N PRO A 97 -32.68 -20.10 -8.06
CA PRO A 97 -34.08 -20.32 -7.77
C PRO A 97 -34.20 -21.63 -6.98
N GLY A 98 -34.35 -21.55 -5.64
CA GLY A 98 -34.72 -22.73 -4.84
C GLY A 98 -34.13 -22.90 -3.44
N GLY A 99 -33.76 -21.83 -2.72
CA GLY A 99 -33.34 -21.93 -1.31
C GLY A 99 -34.52 -21.92 -0.34
N ARG A 100 -34.77 -23.04 0.34
CA ARG A 100 -35.80 -23.19 1.39
C ARG A 100 -35.66 -22.13 2.48
N ARG A 101 -36.80 -21.55 2.89
CA ARG A 101 -36.92 -20.71 4.09
C ARG A 101 -36.59 -21.58 5.30
N ASP A 102 -35.44 -21.35 5.91
CA ASP A 102 -35.14 -21.87 7.25
C ASP A 102 -35.26 -20.69 8.21
N ASP A 103 -36.30 -20.73 9.02
CA ASP A 103 -36.67 -19.74 10.02
C ASP A 103 -35.69 -19.81 11.19
N ARG A 104 -34.55 -19.10 11.11
CA ARG A 104 -33.66 -18.89 12.26
C ARG A 104 -33.85 -17.49 12.86
N PRO A 105 -34.08 -17.35 14.18
CA PRO A 105 -34.49 -16.07 14.76
C PRO A 105 -33.36 -15.04 14.77
N SER A 106 -33.73 -13.80 14.42
CA SER A 106 -32.95 -12.58 14.52
C SER A 106 -32.46 -12.31 15.95
N GLY A 107 -31.20 -12.65 16.22
CA GLY A 107 -30.45 -12.14 17.36
C GLY A 107 -29.70 -10.86 16.98
N LYS A 108 -30.30 -9.70 17.24
CA LYS A 108 -29.60 -8.41 17.20
C LYS A 108 -28.69 -8.33 18.43
N ASN A 109 -27.36 -8.35 18.25
CA ASN A 109 -26.50 -7.43 18.99
C ASN A 109 -25.10 -7.25 18.41
N SER A 110 -24.71 -5.97 18.35
CA SER A 110 -23.38 -5.39 18.56
C SER A 110 -22.19 -5.77 17.66
N GLY A 111 -21.85 -4.84 16.77
CA GLY A 111 -20.53 -4.20 16.86
C GLY A 111 -19.57 -4.43 15.69
N ARG A 112 -19.61 -3.51 14.72
CA ARG A 112 -18.49 -3.07 13.86
C ARG A 112 -17.79 -4.12 12.96
N ASP A 113 -17.78 -3.78 11.67
CA ASP A 113 -16.74 -4.09 10.68
C ASP A 113 -16.79 -5.45 9.98
N ALA A 114 -17.91 -5.73 9.31
CA ALA A 114 -18.01 -6.69 8.21
C ALA A 114 -17.98 -6.00 6.82
N LYS A 115 -17.24 -4.89 6.69
CA LYS A 115 -17.00 -4.15 5.44
C LYS A 115 -15.53 -3.78 5.36
N ASP A 116 -14.77 -4.60 4.66
CA ASP A 116 -13.60 -4.22 3.86
C ASP A 116 -13.01 -5.55 3.36
N ASP A 117 -13.70 -6.14 2.39
CA ASP A 117 -13.16 -7.25 1.63
C ASP A 117 -12.02 -6.69 0.78
N ASP A 118 -10.79 -6.79 1.27
CA ASP A 118 -9.66 -6.27 0.51
C ASP A 118 -9.42 -7.13 -0.75
N GLY A 119 -10.10 -6.76 -1.84
CA GLY A 119 -10.04 -7.43 -3.15
C GLY A 119 -8.60 -7.57 -3.66
N TRP A 120 -7.72 -6.64 -3.28
CA TRP A 120 -6.30 -6.71 -3.56
C TRP A 120 -5.61 -7.91 -2.88
N ILE A 121 -5.75 -8.07 -1.55
CA ILE A 121 -5.19 -9.24 -0.84
C ILE A 121 -5.79 -10.54 -1.37
N ARG A 122 -7.10 -10.57 -1.64
CA ARG A 122 -7.76 -11.75 -2.22
C ARG A 122 -7.20 -12.08 -3.60
N HIS A 123 -6.91 -11.07 -4.42
CA HIS A 123 -6.28 -11.27 -5.73
C HIS A 123 -4.86 -11.82 -5.58
N LEU A 124 -4.04 -11.28 -4.68
CA LEU A 124 -2.69 -11.80 -4.42
C LEU A 124 -2.67 -13.29 -4.07
N LEU A 125 -3.71 -13.79 -3.40
CA LEU A 125 -3.84 -15.20 -3.03
C LEU A 125 -4.30 -16.10 -4.20
N LYS A 126 -4.99 -15.54 -5.19
CA LYS A 126 -5.54 -16.27 -6.33
C LYS A 126 -4.71 -16.15 -7.61
N CYS A 127 -3.88 -15.11 -7.74
CA CYS A 127 -3.14 -14.80 -8.96
C CYS A 127 -2.12 -15.88 -9.33
N ASP A 128 -1.77 -15.96 -10.62
CA ASP A 128 -0.81 -16.95 -11.08
C ASP A 128 0.63 -16.60 -10.66
N SER A 129 1.53 -17.59 -10.68
CA SER A 129 2.90 -17.38 -10.20
C SER A 129 3.70 -16.35 -10.99
N ARG A 130 3.38 -16.11 -12.26
CA ARG A 130 4.04 -15.07 -13.07
C ARG A 130 3.53 -13.70 -12.64
N GLU A 131 2.22 -13.54 -12.51
CA GLU A 131 1.59 -12.31 -12.04
C GLU A 131 2.08 -11.93 -10.64
N TYR A 132 2.03 -12.88 -9.70
CA TYR A 132 2.53 -12.69 -8.33
C TYR A 132 4.00 -12.23 -8.30
N ARG A 133 4.86 -12.82 -9.13
CA ARG A 133 6.27 -12.41 -9.25
C ARG A 133 6.41 -11.00 -9.81
N MET A 134 5.64 -10.64 -10.84
CA MET A 134 5.66 -9.29 -11.40
C MET A 134 5.23 -8.26 -10.35
N MET A 135 4.13 -8.52 -9.63
CA MET A 135 3.64 -7.65 -8.56
C MET A 135 4.63 -7.54 -7.41
N THR A 136 5.30 -8.64 -7.05
CA THR A 136 6.36 -8.64 -6.02
C THR A 136 7.55 -7.76 -6.43
N VAL A 137 8.07 -7.95 -7.64
CA VAL A 137 9.19 -7.14 -8.16
C VAL A 137 8.80 -5.67 -8.26
N GLU A 138 7.60 -5.39 -8.74
CA GLU A 138 7.08 -4.03 -8.88
C GLU A 138 6.92 -3.35 -7.51
N THR A 139 6.41 -4.09 -6.51
CA THR A 139 6.24 -3.57 -5.14
C THR A 139 7.59 -3.22 -4.54
N LEU A 140 8.56 -4.14 -4.64
CA LEU A 140 9.91 -3.91 -4.13
C LEU A 140 10.56 -2.69 -4.78
N ALA A 141 10.42 -2.54 -6.10
CA ALA A 141 10.99 -1.40 -6.83
C ALA A 141 10.31 -0.09 -6.41
N LEU A 142 8.97 -0.07 -6.27
CA LEU A 142 8.24 1.11 -5.82
C LEU A 142 8.67 1.51 -4.40
N VAL A 143 8.68 0.56 -3.47
CA VAL A 143 9.04 0.77 -2.06
C VAL A 143 10.48 1.31 -1.95
N GLN A 144 11.41 0.84 -2.77
CA GLN A 144 12.76 1.38 -2.83
C GLN A 144 12.80 2.84 -3.30
N TRP A 145 12.04 3.19 -4.33
CA TRP A 145 11.95 4.58 -4.79
C TRP A 145 11.33 5.50 -3.73
N MET A 146 10.22 5.09 -3.12
CA MET A 146 9.58 5.85 -2.04
C MET A 146 10.54 6.04 -0.85
N ALA A 147 11.30 5.00 -0.46
CA ALA A 147 12.26 5.09 0.64
C ALA A 147 13.42 6.04 0.34
N ARG A 148 13.90 6.10 -0.91
CA ARG A 148 14.93 7.05 -1.36
C ARG A 148 14.44 8.49 -1.31
N ILE A 149 13.23 8.74 -1.81
CA ILE A 149 12.62 10.08 -1.82
C ILE A 149 12.32 10.55 -0.39
N ALA A 150 11.76 9.67 0.44
CA ALA A 150 11.50 9.95 1.85
C ALA A 150 12.80 10.30 2.59
N ALA A 151 13.90 9.60 2.33
CA ALA A 151 15.20 9.94 2.91
C ALA A 151 15.67 11.36 2.54
N GLY A 152 15.47 11.78 1.28
CA GLY A 152 15.82 13.13 0.83
C GLY A 152 14.94 14.21 1.46
N LYS A 153 13.62 13.99 1.51
CA LYS A 153 12.64 14.98 2.01
C LYS A 153 12.62 15.11 3.54
N ILE A 154 12.83 14.01 4.27
CA ILE A 154 12.83 14.02 5.74
C ILE A 154 14.15 14.59 6.28
N LYS A 155 15.29 14.33 5.62
CA LYS A 155 16.59 14.89 6.04
C LYS A 155 16.66 16.41 5.86
N SER A 156 15.99 16.98 4.85
CA SER A 156 15.91 18.44 4.69
C SER A 156 15.11 19.16 5.80
N ALA A 157 14.35 18.43 6.63
CA ALA A 157 13.61 19.01 7.75
C ALA A 157 14.42 19.06 9.06
N SER A 158 15.43 18.21 9.23
CA SER A 158 16.27 18.17 10.46
C SER A 158 17.51 19.05 10.40
N ASP A 159 18.02 19.36 9.20
CA ASP A 159 19.30 20.06 9.01
C ASP A 159 19.14 21.60 8.90
N GLY A 160 17.94 22.13 9.18
CA GLY A 160 17.58 23.55 9.00
C GLY A 160 17.53 24.43 10.26
N ASP A 161 17.75 23.89 11.47
CA ASP A 161 17.62 24.64 12.74
C ASP A 161 18.89 24.58 13.60
N GLY A 162 20.04 24.93 12.99
CA GLY A 162 21.34 24.93 13.68
C GLY A 162 22.19 26.18 13.47
N ALA A 163 21.69 27.20 12.75
CA ALA A 163 22.51 28.34 12.31
C ALA A 163 21.98 29.70 12.81
N LYS A 164 21.72 29.86 14.11
CA LYS A 164 21.76 31.18 14.77
C LYS A 164 22.23 31.03 16.22
N GLY A 165 23.43 31.53 16.51
CA GLY A 165 23.88 31.72 17.90
C GLY A 165 25.35 31.43 18.18
N ALA A 166 26.27 31.89 17.34
CA ALA A 166 27.68 32.01 17.73
C ALA A 166 28.26 33.30 17.15
N SER A 167 27.79 34.44 17.66
CA SER A 167 28.52 35.71 17.61
C SER A 167 29.03 35.99 19.03
N GLY A 168 30.17 35.39 19.36
CA GLY A 168 31.03 35.83 20.44
C GLY A 168 32.19 36.61 19.83
N SER A 169 32.28 37.89 20.18
CA SER A 169 33.49 38.61 20.61
C SER A 169 33.16 40.09 20.76
#